data_AF-A0A3C0YLE1-F1
#
_entry.id   AF-A0A3C0YLE1-F1
#
_cell.length_a   1.000
_cell.length_b   1.000
_cell.length_c   1.000
_cell.angle_alpha   90.00
_cell.angle_beta   90.00
_cell.angle_gamma   90.00
#
_symmetry.space_group_name_H-M   'P 1'
#
loop_
_entity.id
_entity.type
_entity.pdbx_description
1 polymer ?
#
loop_
_entity_poly.entity_id
_entity_poly.type
_entity_poly.pdbx_seq_one_letter_code
_entity_poly.pdbx_strand_id
1 'polypeptide(L)'
;HLEIFKKKGIEVLLLSDRVDEWLLSTFNEFEGKKLQSIAKGDLDLGKLEDEKEKEEKKKIEKDAKSLVEKIQKALGDKVKEVKVTHRLTDSPACLVAGEHDLSGNLERLLKAAGQKTPDTKPILEINPTHKLIQKLENTSDSARFNDFAEVIFDQALISEGGQLKDPVAFVKKINQFLVE
;
A
#
# COMPACT_ATOMS: atom_id res chain seq x y z
N HIS A 1 -1.55 3.77 6.19
CA HIS A 1 -0.72 4.97 5.90
C HIS A 1 -0.29 5.81 7.12
N LEU A 2 -1.14 6.02 8.13
CA LEU A 2 -0.87 6.95 9.25
C LEU A 2 0.14 6.46 10.31
N GLU A 3 0.41 5.16 10.33
CA GLU A 3 1.09 4.46 11.42
C GLU A 3 2.46 5.04 11.78
N ILE A 4 3.38 5.15 10.81
CA ILE A 4 4.72 5.68 11.09
C ILE A 4 4.71 7.15 11.52
N PHE A 5 3.80 7.95 10.96
CA PHE A 5 3.69 9.38 11.26
C PHE A 5 3.20 9.57 12.69
N LYS A 6 2.19 8.79 13.10
CA LYS A 6 1.73 8.75 14.48
C LYS A 6 2.84 8.31 15.44
N LYS A 7 3.63 7.28 15.08
CA LYS A 7 4.76 6.80 15.89
C LYS A 7 5.86 7.87 16.05
N LYS A 8 6.14 8.64 15.00
CA LYS A 8 7.14 9.72 15.03
C LYS A 8 6.59 11.07 15.52
N GLY A 9 5.32 11.14 15.92
CA GLY A 9 4.69 12.38 16.39
C GLY A 9 4.57 13.45 15.29
N ILE A 10 4.49 13.04 14.03
CA ILE A 10 4.33 13.93 12.87
C ILE A 10 2.84 14.14 12.65
N GLU A 11 2.41 15.40 12.62
CA GLU A 11 1.04 15.77 12.32
C GLU A 11 0.71 15.53 10.84
N VAL A 12 -0.49 14.99 10.59
CA VAL A 12 -0.98 14.70 9.25
C VAL A 12 -2.34 15.38 9.08
N LEU A 13 -2.50 16.12 7.98
CA LEU A 13 -3.79 16.70 7.60
C LEU A 13 -4.74 15.60 7.12
N LEU A 14 -5.91 15.52 7.76
CA LEU A 14 -6.99 14.62 7.35
C LEU A 14 -7.99 15.40 6.52
N LEU A 15 -7.94 15.18 5.21
CA LEU A 15 -8.82 15.78 4.25
C LEU A 15 -9.91 14.78 3.87
N SER A 16 -11.15 15.07 4.26
CA SER A 16 -12.29 14.15 4.18
C SER A 16 -13.33 14.56 3.15
N ASP A 17 -13.32 15.81 2.71
CA ASP A 17 -14.33 16.32 1.80
C ASP A 17 -13.93 16.06 0.35
N ARG A 18 -14.94 15.85 -0.50
CA ARG A 18 -14.73 15.56 -1.93
C ARG A 18 -13.98 16.69 -2.65
N VAL A 19 -14.15 17.93 -2.18
CA VAL A 19 -13.50 19.11 -2.75
C VAL A 19 -11.99 19.14 -2.46
N ASP A 20 -11.54 18.45 -1.42
CA ASP A 20 -10.15 18.50 -0.99
C ASP A 20 -9.18 17.90 -2.01
N GLU A 21 -9.59 16.82 -2.71
CA GLU A 21 -8.79 16.24 -3.79
C GLU A 21 -8.56 17.25 -4.93
N TRP A 22 -9.56 18.09 -5.22
CA TRP A 22 -9.43 19.14 -6.23
C TRP A 22 -8.57 20.29 -5.74
N LEU A 23 -8.74 20.69 -4.47
CA LEU A 23 -7.89 21.68 -3.84
C LEU A 23 -6.42 21.28 -3.96
N LEU A 24 -6.05 20.06 -3.53
CA LEU A 24 -4.68 19.56 -3.57
C LEU A 24 -4.11 19.41 -4.97
N SER A 25 -4.94 19.32 -6.01
CA SER A 25 -4.43 19.30 -7.40
C SER A 25 -3.80 20.63 -7.83
N THR A 26 -4.18 21.73 -7.17
CA THR A 26 -3.72 23.09 -7.47
C THR A 26 -2.91 23.71 -6.33
N PHE A 27 -3.24 23.35 -5.09
CA PHE A 27 -2.64 23.85 -3.87
C PHE A 27 -1.55 22.89 -3.39
N ASN A 28 -0.31 23.14 -3.80
CA ASN A 28 0.82 22.25 -3.54
C ASN A 28 1.81 22.79 -2.50
N GLU A 29 1.68 24.05 -2.09
CA GLU A 29 2.61 24.72 -1.18
C GLU A 29 1.88 25.71 -0.27
N PHE A 30 2.28 25.75 0.99
CA PHE A 30 1.83 26.74 1.97
C PHE A 30 3.04 27.27 2.75
N GLU A 31 3.24 28.59 2.74
CA GLU A 31 4.35 29.25 3.44
C GLU A 31 5.74 28.64 3.12
N GLY A 32 6.00 28.31 1.84
CA GLY A 32 7.26 27.70 1.43
C GLY A 32 7.38 26.20 1.75
N LYS A 33 6.35 25.59 2.35
CA LYS A 33 6.31 24.15 2.66
C LYS A 33 5.47 23.41 1.63
N LYS A 34 6.10 22.47 0.94
CA LYS A 34 5.41 21.59 -0.01
C LYS A 34 4.50 20.61 0.73
N LEU A 35 3.31 20.38 0.19
CA LEU A 35 2.40 19.35 0.66
C LEU A 35 2.76 18.01 0.02
N GLN A 36 2.85 16.97 0.84
CA GLN A 36 3.08 15.60 0.40
C GLN A 36 1.94 14.71 0.87
N SER A 37 1.33 13.98 -0.05
CA SER A 37 0.36 12.95 0.32
C SER A 37 1.08 11.73 0.88
N ILE A 38 0.65 11.28 2.06
CA ILE A 38 1.19 10.07 2.70
C ILE A 38 0.67 8.77 2.06
N ALA A 39 -0.25 8.88 1.10
CA ALA A 39 -0.85 7.78 0.33
C ALA A 39 -0.35 7.74 -1.13
N LYS A 40 0.58 8.63 -1.53
CA LYS A 40 1.20 8.64 -2.86
C LYS A 40 2.72 8.58 -2.77
N GLY A 41 3.32 7.99 -3.80
CA GLY A 41 4.76 8.00 -4.03
C GLY A 41 5.57 7.31 -2.92
N ASP A 42 6.87 7.54 -2.93
CA ASP A 42 7.76 7.01 -1.90
C ASP A 42 7.61 7.78 -0.59
N LEU A 43 7.81 7.06 0.51
CA LEU A 43 7.88 7.68 1.83
C LEU A 43 9.30 8.22 2.02
N ASP A 44 9.48 9.54 1.90
CA ASP A 44 10.70 10.21 2.34
C ASP A 44 10.45 10.88 3.70
N LEU A 45 10.98 10.28 4.77
CA LEU A 45 10.99 10.88 6.11
C LEU A 45 12.22 11.79 6.31
N GLY A 46 13.15 11.86 5.35
CA GLY A 46 14.25 12.80 5.31
C GLY A 46 15.12 12.80 6.57
N LYS A 47 15.05 13.92 7.32
CA LYS A 47 15.79 14.15 8.57
C LYS A 47 15.14 13.51 9.81
N LEU A 48 13.94 12.93 9.67
CA LEU A 48 13.21 12.27 10.75
C LEU A 48 13.67 10.82 10.94
N GLU A 49 14.59 10.34 10.12
CA GLU A 49 15.21 9.02 10.21
C GLU A 49 16.66 9.13 10.65
N ASP A 50 16.99 8.42 11.73
CA ASP A 50 18.35 8.28 12.20
C ASP A 50 19.15 7.32 11.31
N GLU A 51 20.49 7.45 11.29
CA GLU A 51 21.35 6.60 10.44
C GLU A 51 21.16 5.10 10.71
N LYS A 52 20.91 4.71 11.97
CA LYS A 52 20.62 3.32 12.35
C LYS A 52 19.34 2.80 11.72
N GLU A 53 18.28 3.63 11.67
CA GLU A 53 17.03 3.25 11.00
C GLU A 53 17.25 3.08 9.50
N LYS A 54 18.09 3.92 8.87
CA LYS A 54 18.42 3.81 7.44
C LYS A 54 19.17 2.53 7.11
N GLU A 55 20.12 2.12 7.96
CA GLU A 55 20.84 0.86 7.79
C GLU A 55 19.92 -0.36 7.97
N GLU A 56 19.06 -0.34 8.98
CA GLU A 56 18.09 -1.40 9.24
C GLU A 56 17.11 -1.57 8.08
N LYS A 57 16.59 -0.47 7.53
CA LYS A 57 15.73 -0.47 6.35
C LYS A 57 16.38 -1.12 5.14
N LYS A 58 17.62 -0.72 4.83
CA LYS A 58 18.39 -1.31 3.72
C LYS A 58 18.64 -2.81 3.92
N LYS A 59 18.80 -3.26 5.16
CA LYS A 59 18.96 -4.68 5.47
C LYS A 59 17.64 -5.43 5.23
N ILE A 60 16.52 -4.92 5.76
CA ILE A 60 15.19 -5.50 5.57
C ILE A 60 14.84 -5.58 4.08
N GLU A 61 15.11 -4.54 3.30
CA GLU A 61 14.88 -4.53 1.85
C GLU A 61 15.69 -5.61 1.12
N LYS A 62 16.96 -5.79 1.49
CA LYS A 62 17.83 -6.83 0.92
C LYS A 62 17.33 -8.22 1.27
N ASP A 63 16.99 -8.44 2.53
CA ASP A 63 16.55 -9.75 3.03
C ASP A 63 15.19 -10.13 2.43
N ALA A 64 14.28 -9.15 2.25
CA ALA A 64 12.95 -9.36 1.69
C ALA A 64 12.91 -9.41 0.14
N LYS A 65 14.04 -9.21 -0.56
CA LYS A 65 14.06 -9.10 -2.03
C LYS A 65 13.44 -10.33 -2.73
N SER A 66 13.78 -11.53 -2.25
CA SER A 66 13.22 -12.78 -2.79
C SER A 66 11.70 -12.87 -2.61
N LEU A 67 11.21 -12.45 -1.43
CA LEU A 67 9.78 -12.42 -1.13
C LEU A 67 9.04 -11.42 -2.03
N VAL A 68 9.58 -10.22 -2.18
CA VAL A 68 9.03 -9.18 -3.05
C VAL A 68 8.88 -9.67 -4.49
N GLU A 69 9.93 -10.28 -5.06
CA GLU A 69 9.89 -10.83 -6.41
C GLU A 69 8.86 -11.96 -6.55
N LYS A 70 8.74 -12.82 -5.53
CA LYS A 70 7.77 -13.92 -5.52
C LYS A 70 6.32 -13.41 -5.46
N ILE A 71 6.05 -12.40 -4.64
CA ILE A 71 4.72 -11.76 -4.54
C ILE A 71 4.38 -11.05 -5.86
N GLN A 72 5.33 -10.31 -6.44
CA GLN A 72 5.10 -9.63 -7.72
C GLN A 72 4.74 -10.60 -8.84
N LYS A 73 5.40 -11.77 -8.89
CA LYS A 73 5.05 -12.84 -9.83
C LYS A 73 3.65 -13.42 -9.57
N ALA A 74 3.29 -13.62 -8.30
CA ALA A 74 1.98 -14.13 -7.91
C ALA A 74 0.83 -13.18 -8.29
N LEU A 75 1.04 -11.88 -8.12
CA LEU A 75 0.02 -10.85 -8.39
C LEU A 75 -0.03 -10.43 -9.87
N GLY A 76 1.07 -10.59 -10.61
CA GLY A 76 1.15 -10.33 -12.04
C GLY A 76 0.61 -8.93 -12.39
N ASP A 77 -0.41 -8.91 -13.26
CA ASP A 77 -0.99 -7.67 -13.78
C ASP A 77 -1.87 -6.89 -12.78
N LYS A 78 -2.07 -7.39 -11.55
CA LYS A 78 -2.84 -6.67 -10.53
C LYS A 78 -2.09 -5.49 -9.92
N VAL A 79 -0.76 -5.50 -9.98
CA VAL A 79 0.13 -4.49 -9.40
C VAL A 79 1.09 -3.94 -10.44
N LYS A 80 1.52 -2.70 -10.26
CA LYS A 80 2.63 -2.11 -11.03
C LYS A 80 3.96 -2.63 -10.52
N GLU A 81 4.09 -2.69 -9.20
CA GLU A 81 5.31 -3.05 -8.47
C GLU A 81 4.94 -3.55 -7.07
N VAL A 82 5.80 -4.39 -6.49
CA VAL A 82 5.77 -4.73 -5.07
C VAL A 82 7.05 -4.20 -4.44
N LYS A 83 6.95 -3.55 -3.28
CA LYS A 83 8.12 -3.04 -2.54
C LYS A 83 7.97 -3.19 -1.04
N VAL A 84 9.07 -3.11 -0.31
CA VAL A 84 9.02 -3.03 1.16
C VAL A 84 8.50 -1.67 1.58
N THR A 85 7.61 -1.67 2.56
CA THR A 85 7.06 -0.46 3.15
C THR A 85 7.87 -0.04 4.37
N HIS A 86 8.01 1.27 4.53
CA HIS A 86 8.51 1.88 5.76
C HIS A 86 7.47 2.75 6.48
N ARG A 87 6.24 2.81 5.94
CA ARG A 87 5.14 3.60 6.51
C ARG A 87 4.22 2.82 7.43
N LEU A 88 4.29 1.49 7.40
CA LEU A 88 3.46 0.61 8.22
C LEU A 88 4.25 0.07 9.42
N THR A 89 3.58 -0.05 10.56
CA THR A 89 4.08 -0.68 11.78
C THR A 89 3.29 -1.95 12.09
N ASP A 90 1.96 -1.85 12.08
CA ASP A 90 1.03 -2.89 12.49
C ASP A 90 0.29 -3.52 11.31
N SER A 91 0.19 -2.81 10.18
CA SER A 91 -0.46 -3.35 8.98
C SER A 91 0.48 -4.24 8.15
N PRO A 92 -0.04 -5.33 7.52
CA PRO A 92 0.75 -6.23 6.70
C PRO A 92 1.16 -5.62 5.35
N ALA A 93 0.27 -4.85 4.73
CA ALA A 93 0.49 -4.25 3.42
C ALA A 93 -0.45 -3.05 3.20
N CYS A 94 -0.12 -2.20 2.24
CA CYS A 94 -0.98 -1.10 1.77
C CYS A 94 -0.80 -0.89 0.27
N LEU A 95 -1.77 -0.24 -0.38
CA LEU A 95 -1.67 0.15 -1.78
C LEU A 95 -1.33 1.63 -1.88
N VAL A 96 -0.35 1.96 -2.71
CA VAL A 96 0.10 3.33 -2.94
C VAL A 96 -0.04 3.65 -4.42
N ALA A 97 -0.56 4.83 -4.72
CA ALA A 97 -0.54 5.36 -6.08
C ALA A 97 0.86 5.94 -6.38
N GLY A 98 1.30 5.86 -7.64
CA GLY A 98 2.52 6.55 -8.06
C GLY A 98 2.42 8.07 -7.81
N GLU A 99 3.56 8.73 -7.70
CA GLU A 99 3.64 10.16 -7.36
C GLU A 99 2.81 11.04 -8.31
N HIS A 100 2.82 10.71 -9.60
CA HIS A 100 2.08 11.42 -10.65
C HIS A 100 0.77 10.73 -11.05
N ASP A 101 0.42 9.62 -10.41
CA ASP A 101 -0.82 8.89 -10.68
C ASP A 101 -2.00 9.49 -9.89
N LEU A 102 -3.23 9.19 -10.31
CA LEU A 102 -4.42 9.59 -9.55
C LEU A 102 -4.40 8.95 -8.16
N SER A 103 -4.88 9.67 -7.13
CA SER A 103 -5.09 9.04 -5.82
C SER A 103 -6.21 8.01 -5.94
N GLY A 104 -6.17 6.95 -5.12
CA GLY A 104 -7.24 5.95 -5.09
C GLY A 104 -8.60 6.58 -4.75
N ASN A 105 -8.61 7.61 -3.90
CA ASN A 105 -9.83 8.35 -3.57
C ASN A 105 -10.35 9.16 -4.76
N LEU A 106 -9.49 9.90 -5.48
CA LEU A 106 -9.90 10.65 -6.67
C LEU A 106 -10.38 9.70 -7.79
N GLU A 107 -9.70 8.58 -7.99
CA GLU A 107 -10.12 7.55 -8.95
C GLU A 107 -11.54 7.05 -8.64
N ARG A 108 -11.83 6.75 -7.37
CA ARG A 108 -13.16 6.35 -6.90
C ARG A 108 -14.21 7.44 -7.15
N LEU A 109 -13.89 8.70 -6.86
CA LEU A 109 -14.79 9.83 -7.08
C LEU A 109 -15.14 10.02 -8.57
N LEU A 110 -14.15 9.88 -9.45
CA LEU A 110 -14.34 9.97 -10.90
C LEU A 110 -15.19 8.81 -11.42
N LYS A 111 -14.92 7.57 -11.01
CA LYS A 111 -15.73 6.40 -11.37
C LYS A 111 -17.18 6.56 -10.91
N ALA A 112 -17.40 7.03 -9.67
CA ALA A 112 -18.74 7.30 -9.14
C ALA A 112 -19.49 8.40 -9.90
N ALA A 113 -18.76 9.34 -10.51
CA ALA A 113 -19.32 10.37 -11.40
C ALA A 113 -19.51 9.88 -12.85
N GLY A 114 -19.27 8.59 -13.14
CA GLY A 114 -19.38 8.02 -14.50
C GLY A 114 -18.24 8.42 -15.44
N GLN A 115 -17.17 9.03 -14.91
CA GLN A 115 -16.00 9.40 -15.71
C GLN A 115 -15.10 8.19 -15.95
N LYS A 116 -14.47 8.15 -17.12
CA LYS A 116 -13.42 7.17 -17.40
C LYS A 116 -12.16 7.58 -16.65
N THR A 117 -11.63 6.68 -15.83
CA THR A 117 -10.31 6.84 -15.22
C THR A 117 -9.28 6.04 -15.99
N PRO A 118 -8.02 6.50 -16.05
CA PRO A 118 -6.90 5.66 -16.46
C PRO A 118 -6.90 4.34 -15.70
N ASP A 119 -6.53 3.25 -16.37
CA ASP A 119 -6.31 1.96 -15.71
C ASP A 119 -4.90 1.94 -15.10
N THR A 120 -4.75 2.64 -13.97
CA THR A 120 -3.49 2.72 -13.23
C THR A 120 -3.39 1.59 -12.24
N LYS A 121 -2.38 0.72 -12.39
CA LYS A 121 -2.09 -0.34 -11.43
C LYS A 121 -1.42 0.26 -10.18
N PRO A 122 -1.83 -0.14 -8.97
CA PRO A 122 -1.23 0.34 -7.73
C PRO A 122 0.14 -0.29 -7.48
N ILE A 123 0.92 0.33 -6.60
CA ILE A 123 2.12 -0.25 -6.01
C ILE A 123 1.70 -0.91 -4.69
N LEU A 124 2.00 -2.19 -4.51
CA LEU A 124 1.78 -2.88 -3.24
C LEU A 124 3.02 -2.70 -2.36
N GLU A 125 2.88 -2.02 -1.23
CA GLU A 125 3.93 -2.00 -0.23
C GLU A 125 3.65 -3.03 0.87
N ILE A 126 4.61 -3.91 1.16
CA ILE A 126 4.49 -4.97 2.17
C ILE A 126 5.35 -4.65 3.40
N ASN A 127 4.93 -5.07 4.58
CA ASN A 127 5.69 -4.99 5.82
C ASN A 127 6.29 -6.37 6.18
N PRO A 128 7.58 -6.63 5.88
CA PRO A 128 8.20 -7.94 6.12
C PRO A 128 8.26 -8.34 7.60
N THR A 129 8.17 -7.38 8.51
CA THR A 129 8.17 -7.64 9.95
C THR A 129 6.82 -8.13 10.47
N HIS A 130 5.75 -7.96 9.68
CA HIS A 130 4.41 -8.37 10.08
C HIS A 130 4.23 -9.89 10.00
N LYS A 131 3.59 -10.48 11.02
CA LYS A 131 3.41 -11.93 11.15
C LYS A 131 2.72 -12.58 9.95
N LEU A 132 1.77 -11.90 9.32
CA LEU A 132 1.11 -12.42 8.10
C LEU A 132 2.09 -12.49 6.91
N ILE A 133 2.98 -11.53 6.76
CA ILE A 133 3.97 -11.52 5.67
C ILE A 133 5.04 -12.59 5.93
N GLN A 134 5.45 -12.78 7.18
CA GLN A 134 6.33 -13.89 7.58
C GLN A 134 5.67 -15.26 7.35
N LYS A 135 4.36 -15.40 7.63
CA LYS A 135 3.62 -16.64 7.34
C LYS A 135 3.55 -16.91 5.83
N LEU A 136 3.31 -15.86 5.03
CA LEU A 136 3.35 -15.94 3.57
C LEU A 136 4.73 -16.40 3.08
N GLU A 137 5.81 -15.81 3.58
CA GLU A 137 7.18 -16.18 3.21
C GLU A 137 7.48 -17.66 3.49
N ASN A 138 7.04 -18.17 4.64
CA ASN A 138 7.22 -19.57 5.03
C ASN A 138 6.26 -20.55 4.34
N THR A 139 5.35 -20.07 3.49
CA THR A 139 4.43 -20.94 2.73
C THR A 139 5.17 -21.57 1.54
N SER A 140 5.49 -22.85 1.67
CA SER A 140 6.25 -23.60 0.65
C SER A 140 5.41 -24.01 -0.55
N ASP A 141 4.12 -24.29 -0.35
CA ASP A 141 3.19 -24.64 -1.42
C ASP A 141 2.91 -23.41 -2.31
N SER A 142 3.14 -23.55 -3.62
CA SER A 142 3.08 -22.43 -4.55
C SER A 142 1.65 -21.94 -4.80
N ALA A 143 0.67 -22.85 -4.86
CA ALA A 143 -0.73 -22.48 -5.06
C ALA A 143 -1.25 -21.70 -3.84
N ARG A 144 -0.96 -22.21 -2.65
CA ARG A 144 -1.32 -21.57 -1.38
C ARG A 144 -0.62 -20.24 -1.18
N PHE A 145 0.65 -20.14 -1.58
CA PHE A 145 1.37 -18.86 -1.57
C PHE A 145 0.65 -17.82 -2.44
N ASN A 146 0.24 -18.21 -3.66
CA ASN A 146 -0.45 -17.32 -4.57
C ASN A 146 -1.81 -16.87 -4.01
N ASP A 147 -2.62 -17.80 -3.50
CA ASP A 147 -3.90 -17.47 -2.88
C ASP A 147 -3.73 -16.53 -1.68
N PHE A 148 -2.68 -16.73 -0.89
CA PHE A 148 -2.43 -15.91 0.29
C PHE A 148 -1.92 -14.51 -0.10
N ALA A 149 -1.04 -14.41 -1.10
CA ALA A 149 -0.62 -13.13 -1.66
C ALA A 149 -1.81 -12.34 -2.22
N GLU A 150 -2.74 -13.01 -2.92
CA GLU A 150 -3.96 -12.38 -3.41
C GLU A 150 -4.88 -11.90 -2.28
N VAL A 151 -5.05 -12.69 -1.22
CA VAL A 151 -5.82 -12.26 -0.05
C VAL A 151 -5.21 -11.02 0.61
N ILE A 152 -3.87 -10.96 0.74
CA ILE A 152 -3.19 -9.79 1.31
C ILE A 152 -3.38 -8.57 0.40
N PHE A 153 -3.31 -8.74 -0.92
CA PHE A 153 -3.61 -7.67 -1.87
C PHE A 153 -5.06 -7.17 -1.75
N ASP A 154 -6.03 -8.08 -1.68
CA ASP A 154 -7.45 -7.74 -1.55
C ASP A 154 -7.74 -7.03 -0.22
N GLN A 155 -7.11 -7.43 0.88
CA GLN A 155 -7.19 -6.74 2.17
C GLN A 155 -6.63 -5.31 2.10
N ALA A 156 -5.47 -5.14 1.45
CA ALA A 156 -4.89 -3.82 1.22
C ALA A 156 -5.82 -2.95 0.36
N LEU A 157 -6.40 -3.52 -0.70
CA LEU A 157 -7.36 -2.83 -1.57
C LEU A 157 -8.59 -2.34 -0.80
N ILE A 158 -9.19 -3.19 0.04
CA ILE A 158 -10.33 -2.82 0.88
C ILE A 158 -9.94 -1.72 1.87
N SER A 159 -8.76 -1.83 2.47
CA SER A 159 -8.28 -0.86 3.46
C SER A 159 -8.09 0.55 2.88
N GLU A 160 -7.71 0.64 1.60
CA GLU A 160 -7.66 1.90 0.85
C GLU A 160 -9.04 2.35 0.31
N GLY A 161 -10.10 1.63 0.67
CA GLY A 161 -11.48 1.89 0.24
C GLY A 161 -11.72 1.58 -1.24
N GLY A 162 -10.92 0.69 -1.82
CA GLY A 162 -11.14 0.09 -3.13
C GLY A 162 -12.26 -0.95 -3.11
N GLN A 163 -12.70 -1.35 -4.30
CA GLN A 163 -13.72 -2.39 -4.48
C GLN A 163 -13.07 -3.65 -5.03
N LEU A 164 -13.40 -4.79 -4.43
CA LEU A 164 -12.96 -6.08 -4.92
C LEU A 164 -13.58 -6.39 -6.28
N LYS A 165 -12.76 -6.92 -7.21
CA LYS A 165 -13.25 -7.40 -8.50
C LYS A 165 -14.14 -8.63 -8.36
N ASP A 166 -13.80 -9.53 -7.43
CA ASP A 166 -14.57 -10.73 -7.11
C ASP A 166 -14.64 -10.93 -5.59
N PRO A 167 -15.65 -10.33 -4.91
CA PRO A 167 -15.84 -10.51 -3.48
C PRO A 167 -16.08 -11.97 -3.07
N VAL A 168 -16.68 -12.78 -3.94
CA VAL A 168 -17.01 -14.18 -3.64
C VAL A 168 -15.73 -15.02 -3.59
N ALA A 169 -14.82 -14.83 -4.55
CA ALA A 169 -13.52 -15.48 -4.56
C ALA A 169 -12.68 -15.10 -3.33
N PHE A 170 -12.68 -13.81 -2.93
CA PHE A 170 -12.00 -13.36 -1.72
C PHE A 170 -12.52 -14.06 -0.47
N VAL A 171 -13.84 -14.07 -0.24
CA VAL A 171 -14.46 -14.72 0.91
C VAL A 171 -14.17 -16.22 0.93
N LYS A 172 -14.21 -16.88 -0.23
CA LYS A 172 -13.89 -18.31 -0.35
C LYS A 172 -12.46 -18.61 0.11
N LYS A 173 -11.48 -17.82 -0.32
CA LYS A 173 -10.07 -17.97 0.08
C LYS A 173 -9.87 -17.71 1.57
N ILE A 174 -10.47 -16.65 2.12
CA ILE A 174 -10.44 -16.38 3.56
C ILE A 174 -10.99 -17.57 4.35
N ASN A 175 -12.15 -18.10 3.95
CA ASN A 175 -12.75 -19.24 4.64
C ASN A 175 -11.86 -20.49 4.57
N GLN A 176 -11.17 -20.73 3.44
CA GLN A 176 -10.19 -21.81 3.33
C GLN A 176 -9.04 -21.62 4.33
N PHE A 177 -8.52 -20.40 4.49
CA PHE A 177 -7.46 -20.12 5.46
C PHE A 177 -7.89 -20.20 6.93
N LEU A 178 -9.18 -20.01 7.24
CA LEU A 178 -9.70 -20.03 8.61
C LEU A 178 -9.98 -21.43 9.15
N VAL A 179 -10.19 -22.41 8.27
CA VAL A 179 -10.53 -23.80 8.65
C VAL A 179 -9.26 -24.65 8.85
N GLU A 180 -8.09 -24.08 8.60
CA GLU A 180 -6.76 -24.70 8.73
C GLU A 180 -6.08 -24.35 10.05
#